data_AF-A0A6I3BMT1-F1
#
_entry.id   AF-A0A6I3BMT1-F1
#
_cell.length_a   1.000
_cell.length_b   1.000
_cell.length_c   1.000
_cell.angle_alpha   90.00
_cell.angle_beta   90.00
_cell.angle_gamma   90.00
#
_symmetry.space_group_name_H-M   'P 1'
#
loop_
_entity.id
_entity.type
_entity.pdbx_description
1 polymer ?
#
loop_
_entity_poly.entity_id
_entity_poly.type
_entity_poly.pdbx_seq_one_letter_code
_entity_poly.pdbx_strand_id
1 'polypeptide(L)'
;MSNLFGLSHLTNSIFNSLSTPMTTDYLNLGVGERRECLILIDGMGQDALDMYADQFTIFSQLKTQSKLIANFPSTTATSLSTLGTGVLPGVHGMLGYTVRVPRSDNRLLNALKWDERVDPVMWQKVPTLFERAAAAGVAVTHVAAKRYQATGFTQAALRGANYVGANSTDEMATAVAAALKSQPSFVSTYLNSLDADGHNDGVGSDKWLTALQQVAELIERIISTAPVGTRVWITSDHGMVNSTQ
;
A
#
# COMPACT_ATOMS: atom_id res chain seq x y z
N MET A 1 22.79 10.27 13.07
CA MET A 1 21.66 10.55 12.16
C MET A 1 20.85 9.27 12.09
N SER A 2 19.57 9.30 12.47
CA SER A 2 18.68 8.15 12.26
C SER A 2 18.58 7.90 10.76
N ASN A 3 18.82 6.66 10.31
CA ASN A 3 18.58 6.30 8.92
C ASN A 3 17.10 6.54 8.60
N LEU A 4 16.81 7.45 7.67
CA LEU A 4 15.45 7.71 7.21
C LEU A 4 15.10 6.65 6.16
N PHE A 5 14.14 5.79 6.48
CA PHE A 5 13.62 4.81 5.55
C PHE A 5 12.37 5.34 4.84
N GLY A 6 12.08 4.75 3.69
CA GLY A 6 10.97 5.17 2.83
C GLY A 6 10.24 3.95 2.29
N LEU A 7 9.17 4.20 1.53
CA LEU A 7 8.28 3.13 1.06
C LEU A 7 8.98 2.08 0.20
N SER A 8 9.92 2.47 -0.66
CA SER A 8 10.72 1.52 -1.45
C SER A 8 11.63 0.66 -0.57
N HIS A 9 12.19 1.22 0.51
CA HIS A 9 13.04 0.46 1.44
C HIS A 9 12.22 -0.62 2.15
N LEU A 10 10.99 -0.30 2.56
CA LEU A 10 10.06 -1.25 3.16
C LEU A 10 9.80 -2.43 2.22
N THR A 11 9.28 -2.18 1.02
CA THR A 11 8.89 -3.29 0.13
C THR A 11 10.08 -4.05 -0.40
N ASN A 12 11.22 -3.42 -0.70
CA ASN A 12 12.43 -4.18 -1.05
C ASN A 12 12.83 -5.14 0.07
N SER A 13 12.76 -4.72 1.33
CA SER A 13 13.14 -5.58 2.45
C SER A 13 12.15 -6.73 2.65
N ILE A 14 10.84 -6.47 2.55
CA ILE A 14 9.80 -7.51 2.62
C ILE A 14 10.01 -8.54 1.49
N PHE A 15 10.15 -8.09 0.24
CA PHE A 15 10.32 -9.00 -0.88
C PHE A 15 11.67 -9.72 -0.88
N ASN A 16 12.73 -9.12 -0.30
CA ASN A 16 14.01 -9.79 -0.08
C ASN A 16 13.87 -10.98 0.87
N SER A 17 13.10 -10.83 1.95
CA SER A 17 12.83 -11.94 2.88
C SER A 17 12.09 -13.12 2.26
N LEU A 18 11.41 -12.89 1.12
CA LEU A 18 10.74 -13.89 0.31
C LEU A 18 11.64 -14.43 -0.81
N SER A 19 12.94 -14.12 -0.79
CA SER A 19 13.92 -14.49 -1.80
C SER A 19 13.59 -13.98 -3.21
N THR A 20 12.89 -12.84 -3.31
CA THR A 20 12.57 -12.23 -4.62
C THR A 20 13.84 -11.66 -5.26
N PRO A 21 14.16 -11.99 -6.52
CA PRO A 21 15.35 -11.48 -7.19
C PRO A 21 15.43 -9.95 -7.25
N MET A 22 16.66 -9.42 -7.25
CA MET A 22 16.94 -7.99 -7.38
C MET A 22 16.27 -7.11 -6.32
N THR A 23 16.26 -7.60 -5.08
CA THR A 23 15.80 -6.86 -3.90
C THR A 23 16.92 -6.73 -2.89
N THR A 24 16.82 -5.75 -1.99
CA THR A 24 17.81 -5.50 -0.94
C THR A 24 17.11 -5.34 0.41
N ASP A 25 17.62 -5.99 1.44
CA ASP A 25 17.12 -5.85 2.81
C ASP A 25 17.72 -4.62 3.48
N TYR A 26 17.09 -3.46 3.25
CA TYR A 26 17.49 -2.19 3.86
C TYR A 26 17.16 -2.12 5.35
N LEU A 27 16.13 -2.86 5.77
CA LEU A 27 15.61 -2.83 7.13
C LEU A 27 16.19 -3.96 8.01
N ASN A 28 17.06 -4.81 7.46
CA ASN A 28 17.63 -6.00 8.11
C ASN A 28 16.54 -6.91 8.71
N LEU A 29 15.46 -7.13 7.95
CA LEU A 29 14.35 -7.97 8.36
C LEU A 29 14.72 -9.45 8.47
N GLY A 30 15.71 -9.89 7.70
CA GLY A 30 16.05 -11.31 7.58
C GLY A 30 14.91 -12.17 7.01
N VAL A 31 15.14 -13.48 6.99
CA VAL A 31 14.17 -14.46 6.49
C VAL A 31 13.25 -14.90 7.63
N GLY A 32 11.95 -14.62 7.50
CA GLY A 32 10.92 -15.15 8.41
C GLY A 32 10.38 -16.52 7.95
N GLU A 33 9.15 -16.88 8.34
CA GLU A 33 8.47 -18.09 7.84
C GLU A 33 7.90 -17.90 6.41
N ARG A 34 8.35 -16.87 5.69
CA ARG A 34 7.98 -16.55 4.30
C ARG A 34 6.46 -16.37 4.06
N ARG A 35 5.77 -15.84 5.06
CA ARG A 35 4.40 -15.31 4.94
C ARG A 35 4.44 -13.85 5.34
N GLU A 36 4.19 -12.97 4.37
CA GLU A 36 4.27 -11.53 4.58
C GLU A 36 2.91 -10.90 4.22
N CYS A 37 2.37 -10.08 5.12
CA CYS A 37 1.16 -9.31 4.88
C CYS A 37 1.46 -7.82 5.04
N LEU A 38 1.28 -7.04 3.98
CA LEU A 38 1.36 -5.59 4.01
C LEU A 38 -0.05 -5.01 4.03
N ILE A 39 -0.43 -4.35 5.12
CA ILE A 39 -1.66 -3.59 5.27
C ILE A 39 -1.33 -2.12 5.01
N LEU A 40 -1.85 -1.58 3.92
CA LEU A 40 -1.75 -0.17 3.59
C LEU A 40 -3.08 0.53 3.84
N ILE A 41 -3.04 1.53 4.73
CA ILE A 41 -4.17 2.40 5.01
C ILE A 41 -3.88 3.75 4.36
N ASP A 42 -4.67 4.12 3.35
CA ASP A 42 -4.52 5.38 2.62
C ASP A 42 -4.68 6.57 3.58
N GLY A 43 -3.79 7.57 3.49
CA GLY A 43 -3.87 8.81 4.26
C GLY A 43 -3.63 8.69 5.78
N MET A 44 -3.26 7.50 6.30
CA MET A 44 -2.98 7.23 7.72
C MET A 44 -1.61 7.76 8.17
N GLY A 45 -1.42 9.07 8.06
CA GLY A 45 -0.19 9.75 8.46
C GLY A 45 0.07 9.72 9.97
N GLN A 46 1.35 9.77 10.34
CA GLN A 46 1.78 9.77 11.74
C GLN A 46 1.15 10.90 12.57
N ASP A 47 1.07 12.12 12.03
CA ASP A 47 0.56 13.28 12.78
C ASP A 47 -0.91 13.09 13.17
N ALA A 48 -1.72 12.49 12.29
CA ALA A 48 -3.12 12.16 12.58
C ALA A 48 -3.22 11.05 13.63
N LEU A 49 -2.35 10.04 13.56
CA LEU A 49 -2.29 9.00 14.61
C LEU A 49 -1.90 9.60 15.95
N ASP A 50 -0.88 10.46 15.99
CA ASP A 50 -0.40 11.12 17.20
C ASP A 50 -1.51 11.93 17.90
N MET A 51 -2.41 12.54 17.13
CA MET A 51 -3.50 13.35 17.66
C MET A 51 -4.75 12.58 18.08
N TYR A 52 -5.13 11.52 17.33
CA TYR A 52 -6.47 10.93 17.44
C TYR A 52 -6.51 9.44 17.79
N ALA A 53 -5.37 8.75 17.76
CA ALA A 53 -5.36 7.28 17.78
C ALA A 53 -5.05 6.64 19.14
N ASP A 54 -4.82 7.43 20.20
CA ASP A 54 -4.41 6.92 21.53
C ASP A 54 -5.42 5.97 22.18
N GLN A 55 -6.69 6.05 21.78
CA GLN A 55 -7.74 5.16 22.27
C GLN A 55 -7.64 3.72 21.73
N PHE A 56 -6.80 3.45 20.72
CA PHE A 56 -6.63 2.11 20.15
C PHE A 56 -5.21 1.57 20.40
N THR A 57 -5.13 0.41 21.06
CA THR A 57 -3.86 -0.25 21.42
C THR A 57 -2.98 -0.51 20.20
N ILE A 58 -3.57 -0.91 19.07
CA ILE A 58 -2.82 -1.22 17.85
C ILE A 58 -2.02 -0.02 17.33
N PHE A 59 -2.59 1.19 17.37
CA PHE A 59 -1.89 2.38 16.93
C PHE A 59 -0.84 2.84 17.93
N SER A 60 -1.05 2.63 19.23
CA SER A 60 -0.02 2.85 20.25
C SER A 60 1.23 2.01 19.98
N GLN A 61 1.06 0.75 19.55
CA GLN A 61 2.19 -0.10 19.15
C GLN A 61 2.89 0.43 17.89
N LEU A 62 2.14 0.88 16.88
CA LEU A 62 2.73 1.44 15.66
C LEU A 62 3.55 2.71 15.93
N LYS A 63 3.11 3.59 16.84
CA LYS A 63 3.84 4.81 17.23
C LYS A 63 5.23 4.53 17.82
N THR A 64 5.47 3.32 18.34
CA THR A 64 6.79 2.92 18.87
C THR A 64 7.75 2.45 17.77
N GLN A 65 7.27 2.28 16.53
CA GLN A 65 8.07 1.84 15.40
C GLN A 65 8.72 3.02 14.67
N SER A 66 9.67 2.71 13.77
CA SER A 66 10.35 3.74 12.98
C SER A 66 9.40 4.37 11.94
N LYS A 67 9.49 5.70 11.79
CA LYS A 67 8.71 6.44 10.79
C LYS A 67 9.26 6.17 9.37
N LEU A 68 8.35 6.00 8.42
CA LEU A 68 8.67 5.97 6.99
C LEU A 68 8.37 7.33 6.36
N ILE A 69 9.21 7.72 5.41
CA ILE A 69 9.04 8.96 4.65
C ILE A 69 8.35 8.64 3.32
N ALA A 70 7.23 9.32 3.06
CA ALA A 70 6.55 9.29 1.77
C ALA A 70 7.39 10.04 0.72
N ASN A 71 7.32 9.59 -0.53
CA ASN A 71 8.03 10.26 -1.62
C ASN A 71 7.31 11.54 -2.06
N PHE A 72 8.03 12.43 -2.74
CA PHE A 72 7.42 13.55 -3.44
C PHE A 72 7.04 13.17 -4.88
N PRO A 73 5.84 13.56 -5.36
CA PRO A 73 4.74 14.12 -4.58
C PRO A 73 4.06 13.05 -3.70
N SER A 74 3.64 13.43 -2.50
CA SER A 74 2.99 12.54 -1.52
C SER A 74 1.55 12.26 -1.92
N THR A 75 1.37 11.49 -2.99
CA THR A 75 0.07 11.11 -3.55
C THR A 75 -0.03 9.60 -3.67
N THR A 76 -1.23 9.06 -3.53
CA THR A 76 -1.53 7.63 -3.69
C THR A 76 -0.91 7.03 -4.94
N ALA A 77 -1.06 7.71 -6.09
CA ALA A 77 -0.53 7.23 -7.36
C ALA A 77 0.99 7.04 -7.33
N THR A 78 1.72 7.99 -6.76
CA THR A 78 3.18 7.93 -6.65
C THR A 78 3.63 6.91 -5.61
N SER A 79 3.05 6.95 -4.42
CA SER A 79 3.46 6.10 -3.29
C SER A 79 3.14 4.62 -3.52
N LEU A 80 1.94 4.28 -4.02
CA LEU A 80 1.61 2.89 -4.38
C LEU A 80 2.48 2.37 -5.52
N SER A 81 2.87 3.23 -6.47
CA SER A 81 3.81 2.83 -7.53
C SER A 81 5.22 2.59 -6.98
N THR A 82 5.68 3.37 -6.02
CA THR A 82 6.95 3.10 -5.31
C THR A 82 6.88 1.75 -4.59
N LEU A 83 5.81 1.51 -3.83
CA LEU A 83 5.62 0.25 -3.11
C LEU A 83 5.57 -0.95 -4.07
N GLY A 84 4.80 -0.81 -5.15
CA GLY A 84 4.60 -1.85 -6.16
C GLY A 84 5.85 -2.19 -6.96
N THR A 85 6.74 -1.23 -7.20
CA THR A 85 7.92 -1.42 -8.07
C THR A 85 9.23 -1.57 -7.29
N GLY A 86 9.26 -1.07 -6.06
CA GLY A 86 10.46 -1.01 -5.21
C GLY A 86 11.45 0.07 -5.63
N VAL A 87 11.09 1.00 -6.51
CA VAL A 87 11.99 2.07 -6.97
C VAL A 87 11.40 3.44 -6.71
N LEU A 88 12.24 4.48 -6.75
CA LEU A 88 11.82 5.86 -6.51
C LEU A 88 11.00 6.45 -7.67
N PRO A 89 10.24 7.55 -7.44
CA PRO A 89 9.34 8.09 -8.45
C PRO A 89 9.96 8.44 -9.80
N GLY A 90 11.19 8.96 -9.80
CA GLY A 90 11.91 9.28 -11.03
C GLY A 90 12.18 8.07 -11.92
N VAL A 91 12.14 6.86 -11.38
CA VAL A 91 12.37 5.60 -12.13
C VAL A 91 11.05 5.02 -12.64
N HIS A 92 10.01 4.97 -11.79
CA HIS A 92 8.73 4.38 -12.20
C HIS A 92 7.81 5.33 -12.98
N GLY A 93 8.07 6.64 -13.00
CA GLY A 93 7.37 7.61 -13.87
C GLY A 93 5.96 8.02 -13.44
N MET A 94 5.39 7.37 -12.43
CA MET A 94 4.13 7.75 -11.77
C MET A 94 4.31 8.98 -10.85
N LEU A 95 4.27 10.19 -11.44
CA LEU A 95 4.68 11.46 -10.81
C LEU A 95 3.52 12.37 -10.36
N GLY A 96 2.40 11.80 -9.92
CA GLY A 96 1.32 12.55 -9.28
C GLY A 96 -0.08 12.13 -9.73
N TYR A 97 -1.07 12.86 -9.22
CA TYR A 97 -2.49 12.57 -9.44
C TYR A 97 -2.93 12.83 -10.89
N THR A 98 -2.52 13.96 -11.48
CA THR A 98 -2.81 14.30 -12.87
C THR A 98 -1.54 14.78 -13.55
N VAL A 99 -1.20 14.17 -14.69
CA VAL A 99 0.03 14.46 -15.44
C VAL A 99 -0.26 14.58 -16.93
N ARG A 100 0.54 15.36 -17.66
CA ARG A 100 0.42 15.46 -19.11
C ARG A 100 0.97 14.20 -19.77
N VAL A 101 0.19 13.59 -20.65
CA VAL A 101 0.64 12.46 -21.46
C VAL A 101 1.67 12.96 -22.49
N PRO A 102 2.87 12.37 -22.53
CA PRO A 102 3.89 12.78 -23.49
C PRO A 102 3.43 12.60 -24.93
N ARG A 103 3.74 13.57 -25.80
CA ARG A 103 3.53 13.50 -27.25
C ARG A 103 2.07 13.25 -27.69
N SER A 104 1.09 13.73 -26.91
CA SER A 104 -0.33 13.51 -27.20
C SER A 104 -1.16 14.80 -27.14
N ASP A 105 -0.65 15.87 -27.73
CA ASP A 105 -1.37 17.15 -27.88
C ASP A 105 -2.08 17.64 -26.59
N ASN A 106 -1.31 17.80 -25.51
CA ASN A 106 -1.77 18.27 -24.19
C ASN A 106 -2.83 17.41 -23.47
N ARG A 107 -3.09 16.17 -23.92
CA ARG A 107 -3.92 15.23 -23.15
C ARG A 107 -3.38 15.04 -21.72
N LEU A 108 -4.30 15.06 -20.75
CA LEU A 108 -4.02 14.79 -19.35
C LEU A 108 -4.43 13.36 -18.99
N LEU A 109 -3.62 12.72 -18.14
CA LEU A 109 -3.92 11.45 -17.51
C LEU A 109 -4.13 11.69 -16.01
N ASN A 110 -5.32 11.38 -15.51
CA ASN A 110 -5.56 11.22 -14.09
C ASN A 110 -5.25 9.77 -13.71
N ALA A 111 -4.25 9.57 -12.86
CA ALA A 111 -3.77 8.23 -12.53
C ALA A 111 -4.83 7.37 -11.82
N LEU A 112 -5.74 7.94 -11.03
CA LEU A 112 -6.74 7.17 -10.28
C LEU A 112 -8.03 6.91 -11.07
N LYS A 113 -8.30 7.67 -12.14
CA LYS A 113 -9.41 7.41 -13.07
C LYS A 113 -8.99 6.55 -14.26
N TRP A 114 -7.74 6.75 -14.71
CA TRP A 114 -7.10 6.16 -15.88
C TRP A 114 -7.80 6.45 -17.22
N ASP A 115 -7.03 6.80 -18.24
CA ASP A 115 -7.52 6.88 -19.63
C ASP A 115 -7.15 5.59 -20.35
N GLU A 116 -8.13 4.82 -20.81
CA GLU A 116 -7.92 3.53 -21.48
C GLU A 116 -7.06 3.62 -22.75
N ARG A 117 -6.95 4.81 -23.35
CA ARG A 117 -6.07 5.06 -24.49
C ARG A 117 -4.59 5.14 -24.10
N VAL A 118 -4.27 5.09 -22.81
CA VAL A 118 -2.91 5.02 -22.28
C VAL A 118 -2.67 3.61 -21.78
N ASP A 119 -1.79 2.88 -22.46
CA ASP A 119 -1.38 1.56 -22.03
C ASP A 119 -0.60 1.65 -20.69
N PRO A 120 -1.11 1.02 -19.62
CA PRO A 120 -0.48 1.08 -18.29
C PRO A 120 0.88 0.41 -18.21
N VAL A 121 1.11 -0.65 -18.98
CA VAL A 121 2.40 -1.37 -19.02
C VAL A 121 3.45 -0.55 -19.78
N MET A 122 3.02 0.16 -20.82
CA MET A 122 3.91 1.07 -21.53
C MET A 122 4.20 2.36 -20.77
N TRP A 123 3.25 2.82 -19.95
CA TRP A 123 3.42 4.00 -19.11
C TRP A 123 4.39 3.72 -17.96
N GLN A 124 4.15 2.65 -17.20
CA GLN A 124 4.98 2.21 -16.09
C GLN A 124 5.72 0.93 -16.52
N LYS A 125 6.98 1.07 -16.96
CA LYS A 125 7.75 -0.04 -17.57
C LYS A 125 8.56 -0.87 -16.59
N VAL A 126 8.75 -0.40 -15.35
CA VAL A 126 9.55 -1.14 -14.37
C VAL A 126 8.75 -2.38 -13.96
N PRO A 127 9.29 -3.61 -14.07
CA PRO A 127 8.61 -4.80 -13.57
C PRO A 127 8.23 -4.60 -12.10
N THR A 128 7.00 -4.93 -11.72
CA THR A 128 6.59 -4.78 -10.33
C THR A 128 7.29 -5.83 -9.46
N LEU A 129 7.45 -5.55 -8.17
CA LEU A 129 7.87 -6.56 -7.19
C LEU A 129 6.92 -7.77 -7.18
N PHE A 130 5.66 -7.54 -7.52
CA PHE A 130 4.59 -8.52 -7.58
C PHE A 130 4.81 -9.51 -8.73
N GLU A 131 5.12 -9.01 -9.94
CA GLU A 131 5.53 -9.84 -11.09
C GLU A 131 6.80 -10.63 -10.78
N ARG A 132 7.82 -9.97 -10.22
CA ARG A 132 9.10 -10.60 -9.89
C ARG A 132 8.95 -11.72 -8.86
N ALA A 133 8.15 -11.50 -7.82
CA ALA A 133 7.90 -12.50 -6.78
C ALA A 133 7.06 -13.67 -7.28
N ALA A 134 6.03 -13.39 -8.08
CA ALA A 134 5.23 -14.43 -8.71
C ALA A 134 6.09 -15.32 -9.62
N ALA A 135 6.98 -14.71 -10.43
CA ALA A 135 7.93 -15.44 -11.25
C ALA A 135 8.95 -16.27 -10.44
N ALA A 136 9.22 -15.88 -9.19
CA ALA A 136 10.05 -16.61 -8.24
C ALA A 136 9.27 -17.67 -7.42
N GLY A 137 7.99 -17.90 -7.73
CA GLY A 137 7.17 -18.92 -7.07
C GLY A 137 6.50 -18.48 -5.76
N VAL A 138 6.47 -17.17 -5.47
CA VAL A 138 5.70 -16.62 -4.34
C VAL A 138 4.23 -16.50 -4.73
N ALA A 139 3.31 -16.95 -3.88
CA ALA A 139 1.89 -16.66 -4.04
C ALA A 139 1.63 -15.19 -3.69
N VAL A 140 1.42 -14.34 -4.71
CA VAL A 140 1.21 -12.88 -4.54
C VAL A 140 -0.28 -12.57 -4.69
N THR A 141 -0.89 -11.98 -3.65
CA THR A 141 -2.29 -11.55 -3.67
C THR A 141 -2.40 -10.06 -3.35
N HIS A 142 -3.28 -9.35 -4.06
CA HIS A 142 -3.67 -8.00 -3.70
C HIS A 142 -5.16 -7.97 -3.31
N VAL A 143 -5.46 -7.50 -2.11
CA VAL A 143 -6.81 -7.41 -1.54
C VAL A 143 -7.21 -5.94 -1.41
N ALA A 144 -8.25 -5.54 -2.13
CA ALA A 144 -8.75 -4.17 -2.13
C ALA A 144 -10.19 -4.11 -2.67
N ALA A 145 -10.81 -2.93 -2.66
CA ALA A 145 -12.18 -2.75 -3.16
C ALA A 145 -12.35 -3.27 -4.60
N LYS A 146 -13.47 -3.95 -4.91
CA LYS A 146 -13.73 -4.59 -6.21
C LYS A 146 -13.56 -3.63 -7.40
N ARG A 147 -13.90 -2.36 -7.19
CA ARG A 147 -13.82 -1.30 -8.21
C ARG A 147 -12.42 -1.05 -8.76
N TYR A 148 -11.34 -1.38 -8.03
CA TYR A 148 -9.97 -1.13 -8.51
C TYR A 148 -9.38 -2.26 -9.37
N GLN A 149 -10.01 -3.44 -9.39
CA GLN A 149 -9.44 -4.67 -9.96
C GLN A 149 -8.98 -4.51 -11.42
N ALA A 150 -9.81 -3.89 -12.26
CA ALA A 150 -9.56 -3.77 -13.69
C ALA A 150 -9.03 -2.38 -14.09
N THR A 151 -8.64 -1.54 -13.13
CA THR A 151 -8.16 -0.18 -13.45
C THR A 151 -6.76 -0.23 -14.06
N GLY A 152 -6.48 0.72 -14.97
CA GLY A 152 -5.14 0.84 -15.53
C GLY A 152 -4.08 1.19 -14.47
N PHE A 153 -4.47 1.86 -13.39
CA PHE A 153 -3.55 2.11 -12.28
C PHE A 153 -3.09 0.82 -11.58
N THR A 154 -4.03 -0.08 -11.26
CA THR A 154 -3.70 -1.39 -10.70
C THR A 154 -2.76 -2.17 -11.63
N GLN A 155 -3.01 -2.12 -12.95
CA GLN A 155 -2.12 -2.74 -13.92
C GLN A 155 -0.73 -2.06 -13.99
N ALA A 156 -0.67 -0.74 -13.88
CA ALA A 156 0.59 0.01 -13.93
C ALA A 156 1.44 -0.23 -12.68
N ALA A 157 0.85 -0.22 -11.48
CA ALA A 157 1.59 -0.22 -10.22
C ALA A 157 1.68 -1.60 -9.55
N LEU A 158 0.68 -2.46 -9.72
CA LEU A 158 0.44 -3.64 -8.87
C LEU A 158 0.21 -4.94 -9.67
N ARG A 159 0.42 -4.93 -10.99
CA ARG A 159 0.28 -6.13 -11.84
C ARG A 159 1.18 -7.27 -11.35
N GLY A 160 0.78 -8.51 -11.61
CA GLY A 160 1.47 -9.72 -11.17
C GLY A 160 0.86 -10.38 -9.92
N ALA A 161 0.02 -9.66 -9.15
CA ALA A 161 -0.79 -10.28 -8.11
C ALA A 161 -2.07 -10.93 -8.66
N ASN A 162 -2.52 -11.98 -7.97
CA ASN A 162 -3.93 -12.36 -7.99
C ASN A 162 -4.75 -11.30 -7.24
N TYR A 163 -5.68 -10.63 -7.91
CA TYR A 163 -6.52 -9.61 -7.30
C TYR A 163 -7.76 -10.24 -6.65
N VAL A 164 -7.99 -9.98 -5.36
CA VAL A 164 -9.19 -10.41 -4.63
C VAL A 164 -9.97 -9.18 -4.20
N GLY A 165 -11.11 -8.97 -4.85
CA GLY A 165 -11.96 -7.82 -4.55
C GLY A 165 -12.80 -8.01 -3.29
N ALA A 166 -12.64 -7.10 -2.33
CA ALA A 166 -13.33 -7.10 -1.03
C ALA A 166 -13.84 -5.69 -0.70
N ASN A 167 -15.14 -5.54 -0.45
CA ASN A 167 -15.79 -4.25 -0.23
C ASN A 167 -16.10 -3.96 1.25
N SER A 168 -15.81 -4.88 2.15
CA SER A 168 -15.91 -4.70 3.59
C SER A 168 -14.64 -5.18 4.30
N THR A 169 -14.41 -4.71 5.52
CA THR A 169 -13.28 -5.13 6.35
C THR A 169 -13.32 -6.64 6.64
N ASP A 170 -14.51 -7.22 6.84
CA ASP A 170 -14.69 -8.67 7.01
C ASP A 170 -14.34 -9.47 5.76
N GLU A 171 -14.77 -9.02 4.58
CA GLU A 171 -14.38 -9.63 3.31
C GLU A 171 -12.85 -9.54 3.12
N MET A 172 -12.25 -8.41 3.47
CA MET A 172 -10.79 -8.20 3.38
C MET A 172 -10.04 -9.17 4.32
N ALA A 173 -10.40 -9.23 5.60
CA ALA A 173 -9.74 -10.12 6.55
C ALA A 173 -9.85 -11.60 6.14
N THR A 174 -11.02 -12.01 5.65
CA THR A 174 -11.24 -13.36 5.14
C THR A 174 -10.36 -13.67 3.94
N ALA A 175 -10.27 -12.75 2.97
CA ALA A 175 -9.42 -12.89 1.80
C ALA A 175 -7.93 -12.97 2.16
N VAL A 176 -7.48 -12.13 3.10
CA VAL A 176 -6.09 -12.13 3.59
C VAL A 176 -5.74 -13.46 4.23
N ALA A 177 -6.55 -13.94 5.18
CA ALA A 177 -6.32 -15.21 5.86
C ALA A 177 -6.29 -16.40 4.88
N ALA A 178 -7.16 -16.40 3.86
CA ALA A 178 -7.18 -17.42 2.82
C ALA A 178 -5.91 -17.39 1.96
N ALA A 179 -5.48 -16.21 1.51
CA ALA A 179 -4.30 -16.04 0.66
C ALA A 179 -2.98 -16.40 1.36
N LEU A 180 -2.89 -16.17 2.68
CA LEU A 180 -1.72 -16.49 3.49
C LEU A 180 -1.54 -17.99 3.77
N LYS A 181 -2.50 -18.86 3.42
CA LYS A 181 -2.35 -20.32 3.60
C LYS A 181 -1.18 -20.87 2.78
N SER A 182 -0.94 -20.32 1.59
CA SER A 182 0.21 -20.65 0.75
C SER A 182 1.53 -20.19 1.37
N GLN A 183 2.64 -20.87 1.04
CA GLN A 183 3.98 -20.54 1.53
C GLN A 183 5.03 -20.91 0.46
N PRO A 184 5.81 -19.95 -0.09
CA PRO A 184 5.86 -18.55 0.30
C PRO A 184 4.62 -17.78 -0.17
N SER A 185 4.19 -16.77 0.60
CA SER A 185 3.09 -15.88 0.22
C SER A 185 3.36 -14.43 0.60
N PHE A 186 2.87 -13.53 -0.25
CA PHE A 186 2.79 -12.10 0.01
C PHE A 186 1.36 -11.62 -0.25
N VAL A 187 0.78 -10.93 0.73
CA VAL A 187 -0.54 -10.30 0.60
C VAL A 187 -0.40 -8.80 0.80
N SER A 188 -0.77 -8.02 -0.23
CA SER A 188 -0.90 -6.56 -0.13
C SER A 188 -2.37 -6.20 0.04
N THR A 189 -2.73 -5.58 1.15
CA THR A 189 -4.09 -5.14 1.49
C THR A 189 -4.14 -3.62 1.40
N TYR A 190 -5.15 -3.07 0.72
CA TYR A 190 -5.33 -1.62 0.60
C TYR A 190 -6.75 -1.20 1.01
N LEU A 191 -6.84 -0.26 1.94
CA LEU A 191 -8.09 0.34 2.41
C LEU A 191 -7.99 1.86 2.35
N ASN A 192 -8.99 2.50 1.73
CA ASN A 192 -8.99 3.94 1.44
C ASN A 192 -10.04 4.75 2.21
N SER A 193 -10.81 4.12 3.09
CA SER A 193 -11.93 4.79 3.78
C SER A 193 -11.45 5.96 4.65
N LEU A 194 -10.32 5.80 5.33
CA LEU A 194 -9.76 6.83 6.20
C LEU A 194 -9.37 8.10 5.43
N ASP A 195 -8.67 7.95 4.30
CA ASP A 195 -8.34 9.06 3.39
C ASP A 195 -9.60 9.73 2.83
N ALA A 196 -10.56 8.92 2.37
CA ALA A 196 -11.80 9.42 1.79
C ALA A 196 -12.60 10.29 2.77
N ASP A 197 -12.77 9.84 4.02
CA ASP A 197 -13.48 10.61 5.04
C ASP A 197 -12.67 11.82 5.51
N GLY A 198 -11.33 11.72 5.50
CA GLY A 198 -10.43 12.84 5.78
C GLY A 198 -10.57 13.95 4.73
N HIS A 199 -10.70 13.59 3.46
CA HIS A 199 -10.95 14.54 2.38
C HIS A 199 -12.35 15.16 2.41
N ASN A 200 -13.38 14.38 2.75
CA ASN A 200 -14.77 14.85 2.71
C ASN A 200 -15.15 15.71 3.91
N ASP A 201 -14.69 15.32 5.11
CA ASP A 201 -15.18 15.88 6.38
C ASP A 201 -14.05 16.38 7.29
N GLY A 202 -12.79 16.16 6.91
CA GLY A 202 -11.61 16.57 7.68
C GLY A 202 -11.11 15.49 8.64
N VAL A 203 -9.79 15.49 8.86
CA VAL A 203 -9.12 14.67 9.87
C VAL A 203 -9.62 15.05 11.26
N GLY A 204 -10.03 14.06 12.05
CA GLY A 204 -10.58 14.25 13.39
C GLY A 204 -12.10 14.48 13.43
N SER A 205 -12.80 14.49 12.29
CA SER A 205 -14.26 14.49 12.25
C SER A 205 -14.85 13.16 12.75
N ASP A 206 -16.13 13.15 13.15
CA ASP A 206 -16.80 11.94 13.65
C ASP A 206 -16.77 10.78 12.64
N LYS A 207 -16.93 11.08 11.34
CA LYS A 207 -16.81 10.09 10.26
C LYS A 207 -15.39 9.56 10.15
N TRP A 208 -14.39 10.43 10.17
CA TRP A 208 -12.99 10.03 10.13
C TRP A 208 -12.60 9.17 11.34
N LEU A 209 -13.06 9.53 12.55
CA LEU A 209 -12.84 8.72 13.76
C LEU A 209 -13.51 7.35 13.69
N THR A 210 -14.70 7.28 13.08
CA THR A 210 -15.39 6.01 12.80
C THR A 210 -14.58 5.16 11.81
N ALA A 211 -14.05 5.75 10.75
CA ALA A 211 -13.16 5.06 9.81
C ALA A 211 -11.87 4.59 10.49
N LEU A 212 -11.29 5.39 11.40
CA LEU A 212 -10.11 5.02 12.18
C LEU A 212 -10.37 3.81 13.06
N GLN A 213 -11.54 3.74 13.70
CA GLN A 213 -11.97 2.56 14.45
C GLN A 213 -12.06 1.32 13.56
N GLN A 214 -12.69 1.42 12.39
CA GLN A 214 -12.81 0.31 11.44
C GLN A 214 -11.44 -0.18 10.93
N VAL A 215 -10.48 0.74 10.77
CA VAL A 215 -9.10 0.40 10.44
C VAL A 215 -8.45 -0.41 11.57
N ALA A 216 -8.60 0.03 12.82
CA ALA A 216 -8.06 -0.70 13.97
C ALA A 216 -8.63 -2.13 14.04
N GLU A 217 -9.96 -2.26 13.93
CA GLU A 217 -10.67 -3.54 13.94
C GLU A 217 -10.21 -4.46 12.81
N LEU A 218 -10.02 -3.94 11.59
CA LEU A 218 -9.49 -4.70 10.45
C LEU A 218 -8.08 -5.23 10.75
N ILE A 219 -7.18 -4.37 11.26
CA ILE A 219 -5.80 -4.76 11.55
C ILE A 219 -5.78 -5.86 12.61
N GLU A 220 -6.50 -5.68 13.71
CA GLU A 220 -6.60 -6.67 14.78
C GLU A 220 -7.19 -7.99 14.28
N ARG A 221 -8.19 -7.93 13.39
CA ARG A 221 -8.77 -9.12 12.78
C ARG A 221 -7.79 -9.84 11.86
N ILE A 222 -7.00 -9.12 11.06
CA ILE A 222 -5.96 -9.74 10.22
C ILE A 222 -4.89 -10.39 11.10
N ILE A 223 -4.39 -9.70 12.13
CA ILE A 223 -3.38 -10.24 13.05
C ILE A 223 -3.87 -11.51 13.74
N SER A 224 -5.11 -11.52 14.23
CA SER A 224 -5.68 -12.66 14.96
C SER A 224 -6.04 -13.86 14.07
N THR A 225 -6.26 -13.65 12.77
CA THR A 225 -6.66 -14.73 11.83
C THR A 225 -5.54 -15.17 10.89
N ALA A 226 -4.43 -14.43 10.83
CA ALA A 226 -3.27 -14.82 10.06
C ALA A 226 -2.68 -16.16 10.55
N PRO A 227 -2.21 -17.04 9.64
CA PRO A 227 -1.48 -18.23 10.04
C PRO A 227 -0.28 -17.89 10.93
N VAL A 228 0.04 -18.79 11.87
CA VAL A 228 1.27 -18.69 12.68
C VAL A 228 2.48 -18.54 11.75
N GLY A 229 3.41 -17.66 12.15
CA GLY A 229 4.61 -17.34 11.37
C GLY A 229 4.44 -16.20 10.36
N THR A 230 3.22 -15.68 10.17
CA THR A 230 3.02 -14.48 9.32
C THR A 230 3.59 -13.24 9.98
N ARG A 231 4.40 -12.48 9.22
CA ARG A 231 4.75 -11.10 9.57
C ARG A 231 3.74 -10.13 8.96
N VAL A 232 3.21 -9.25 9.79
CA VAL A 232 2.25 -8.22 9.39
C VAL A 232 2.93 -6.86 9.45
N TRP A 233 2.90 -6.15 8.34
CA TRP A 233 3.43 -4.80 8.15
C TRP A 233 2.26 -3.85 7.99
N ILE A 234 2.25 -2.75 8.74
CA ILE A 234 1.21 -1.73 8.62
C ILE A 234 1.89 -0.42 8.23
N THR A 235 1.42 0.21 7.17
CA THR A 235 1.96 1.48 6.68
C THR A 235 0.86 2.34 6.06
N SER A 236 1.22 3.56 5.72
CA SER A 236 0.46 4.43 4.84
C SER A 236 1.30 4.83 3.62
N ASP A 237 0.64 5.36 2.62
CA ASP A 237 1.20 5.93 1.40
C ASP A 237 1.50 7.43 1.53
N HIS A 238 0.71 8.16 2.33
CA HIS A 238 0.93 9.55 2.73
C HIS A 238 0.19 9.91 4.03
N GLY A 239 0.38 11.14 4.50
CA GLY A 239 -0.44 11.71 5.57
C GLY A 239 -1.58 12.57 5.04
N MET A 240 -2.29 13.23 5.96
CA MET A 240 -3.34 14.19 5.67
C MET A 240 -3.27 15.34 6.66
N VAL A 241 -3.56 16.55 6.22
CA VAL A 241 -3.71 17.74 7.06
C VAL A 241 -5.01 18.45 6.69
N ASN A 242 -5.67 19.06 7.67
CA ASN A 242 -6.86 19.86 7.39
C ASN A 242 -6.48 21.15 6.65
N SER A 243 -7.16 21.45 5.55
CA SER A 243 -7.04 22.77 4.90
C SER A 243 -7.52 23.82 5.90
N THR A 244 -6.66 24.79 6.18
CA THR A 244 -6.96 25.91 7.08
C THR A 244 -7.51 27.14 6.34
N GLN A 245 -7.81 26.98 5.05
CA GLN A 245 -8.35 28.00 4.15
C GLN A 245 -9.52 27.42 3.35
#